data_AF-A0A285QNJ6-F1
#
_entry.id   AF-A0A285QNJ6-F1
#
_cell.length_a   1.000
_cell.length_b   1.000
_cell.length_c   1.000
_cell.angle_alpha   90.00
_cell.angle_beta   90.00
_cell.angle_gamma   90.00
#
_symmetry.space_group_name_H-M   'P 1'
#
loop_
_entity.id
_entity.type
_entity.pdbx_description
1 polymer ?
#
loop_
_entity_poly.entity_id
_entity_poly.type
_entity_poly.pdbx_seq_one_letter_code
_entity_poly.pdbx_strand_id
1 'polypeptide(L)'
;MTDKLPRRIGGDGDGPAETPTERLLREAMGARASLVTADSLRPAAPPKSRIRRLRPVYAVTVPLGLAAAMALGVLTFHGEPVAHDQVPPPAATVTTSPSPTAEPTTSPSPTATATDTGTPTGEPETDVRPANGTPSSGPSATNTLPVGPASSYNLRGVKFKVPAGWKAVQLSASRVCVLSPGAPTDPQPGWTSAQCEPYGVLVVAYNSPDELDGGAWPTMADLGSESGWGHQPNCPVWGRPYVPANGYSSIGTPVRTRDIVAGKTIDKTQWQVTCQPGDTFTAQLWGLSSDQVFVVANGLKSDYQPALVSILDTLDVSGHQPPASATASGTDIGITVDGLVTGQQIPDDGSPTTFSVTFKNTGKTAYAQVTPHVVAESYGGSQPTVHGTLERQDGAVWTPVDLNRPGAGKPGIAGSFALAPGQSVTLKYRMKLTKEDGAGVMPVTAEALSIPADGPAVTVGQHTVPVRVTAK
;
A
#
# COMPACT_ATOMS: atom_id res chain seq x y z
N MET A 1 -25.23 66.34 -37.67
CA MET A 1 -26.34 65.53 -38.19
C MET A 1 -25.74 64.20 -38.62
N THR A 2 -26.15 63.11 -37.97
CA THR A 2 -25.76 61.72 -38.26
C THR A 2 -26.74 60.81 -37.51
N ASP A 3 -26.94 59.61 -38.03
CA ASP A 3 -28.24 58.94 -37.93
C ASP A 3 -28.54 58.13 -36.66
N LYS A 4 -29.84 57.96 -36.38
CA LYS A 4 -30.39 56.95 -35.48
C LYS A 4 -30.88 55.75 -36.30
N LEU A 5 -30.36 54.55 -36.03
CA LEU A 5 -31.03 53.29 -36.32
C LEU A 5 -30.95 52.32 -35.11
N PRO A 6 -31.85 51.30 -34.99
CA PRO A 6 -32.20 50.73 -33.68
C PRO A 6 -32.01 49.20 -33.56
N ARG A 7 -32.39 48.65 -32.37
CA ARG A 7 -32.41 47.22 -31.94
C ARG A 7 -31.04 46.69 -31.48
N ARG A 8 -30.95 45.63 -30.65
CA ARG A 8 -31.94 44.62 -30.23
C ARG A 8 -32.19 44.56 -28.71
N ILE A 9 -33.32 43.92 -28.36
CA ILE A 9 -33.61 43.29 -27.06
C ILE A 9 -33.53 41.77 -27.29
N GLY A 10 -33.15 41.00 -26.26
CA GLY A 10 -33.21 39.54 -26.26
C GLY A 10 -31.96 38.85 -26.81
N GLY A 11 -31.54 37.79 -26.13
CA GLY A 11 -30.28 37.10 -26.38
C GLY A 11 -29.95 36.09 -25.28
N ASP A 12 -30.90 35.19 -24.99
CA ASP A 12 -30.64 34.02 -24.16
C ASP A 12 -29.54 33.18 -24.82
N GLY A 13 -28.56 32.72 -24.02
CA GLY A 13 -27.42 31.98 -24.52
C GLY A 13 -27.74 30.49 -24.64
N ASP A 14 -27.91 30.00 -25.87
CA ASP A 14 -27.96 28.57 -26.16
C ASP A 14 -26.64 27.90 -25.75
N GLY A 15 -26.62 27.31 -24.56
CA GLY A 15 -25.67 26.25 -24.22
C GLY A 15 -25.99 24.98 -25.01
N PRO A 16 -25.06 24.00 -25.09
CA PRO A 16 -25.37 22.70 -25.68
C PRO A 16 -26.59 22.08 -24.97
N ALA A 17 -27.56 21.61 -25.75
CA ALA A 17 -28.87 21.19 -25.24
C ALA A 17 -28.73 20.13 -24.14
N GLU A 18 -29.14 20.49 -22.93
CA GLU A 18 -28.96 19.65 -21.73
C GLU A 18 -29.62 18.29 -21.91
N THR A 19 -28.92 17.22 -21.54
CA THR A 19 -29.51 15.88 -21.66
C THR A 19 -30.70 15.74 -20.71
N PRO A 20 -31.76 14.97 -21.07
CA PRO A 20 -32.88 14.72 -20.18
C PRO A 20 -32.44 14.15 -18.81
N THR A 21 -31.35 13.39 -18.81
CA THR A 21 -30.64 12.86 -17.64
C THR A 21 -30.03 13.94 -16.75
N GLU A 22 -29.37 14.97 -17.30
CA GLU A 22 -28.83 16.09 -16.51
C GLU A 22 -29.94 16.95 -15.91
N ARG A 23 -31.03 17.17 -16.66
CA ARG A 23 -32.19 17.91 -16.16
C ARG A 23 -32.85 17.18 -14.98
N LEU A 24 -33.05 15.86 -15.09
CA LEU A 24 -33.54 15.02 -13.98
C LEU A 24 -32.58 15.01 -12.79
N LEU A 25 -31.26 14.92 -13.02
CA LEU A 25 -30.26 15.01 -11.95
C LEU A 25 -30.29 16.36 -11.23
N ARG A 26 -30.46 17.47 -11.97
CA ARG A 26 -30.52 18.81 -11.38
C ARG A 26 -31.80 19.04 -10.58
N GLU A 27 -32.95 18.60 -11.07
CA GLU A 27 -34.21 18.63 -10.30
C GLU A 27 -34.14 17.73 -9.06
N ALA A 28 -33.57 16.53 -9.17
CA ALA A 28 -33.39 15.61 -8.04
C ALA A 28 -32.43 16.15 -6.96
N MET A 29 -31.34 16.82 -7.35
CA MET A 29 -30.45 17.49 -6.39
C MET A 29 -31.09 18.74 -5.78
N GLY A 30 -31.83 19.54 -6.57
CA GLY A 30 -32.59 20.69 -6.08
C GLY A 30 -33.62 20.31 -5.01
N ALA A 31 -34.41 19.26 -5.26
CA ALA A 31 -35.41 18.75 -4.32
C ALA A 31 -34.81 18.25 -3.00
N ARG A 32 -33.58 17.72 -3.01
CA ARG A 32 -32.85 17.32 -1.79
C ARG A 32 -32.25 18.52 -1.05
N ALA A 33 -31.76 19.54 -1.76
CA ALA A 33 -31.23 20.75 -1.13
C ALA A 33 -32.29 21.49 -0.28
N SER A 34 -33.55 21.51 -0.73
CA SER A 34 -34.67 22.13 0.01
C SER A 34 -35.06 21.42 1.32
N LEU A 35 -34.52 20.23 1.62
CA LEU A 35 -34.82 19.49 2.85
C LEU A 35 -33.80 19.75 3.98
N VAL A 36 -32.69 20.45 3.71
CA VAL A 36 -31.69 20.82 4.72
C VAL A 36 -31.94 22.26 5.18
N THR A 37 -32.83 22.44 6.15
CA THR A 37 -33.09 23.74 6.77
C THR A 37 -32.01 24.09 7.79
N ALA A 38 -31.75 25.38 8.01
CA ALA A 38 -30.68 25.83 8.92
C ALA A 38 -30.83 25.31 10.37
N ASP A 39 -32.06 25.06 10.84
CA ASP A 39 -32.32 24.48 12.16
C ASP A 39 -31.95 22.99 12.26
N SER A 40 -31.87 22.23 11.14
CA SER A 40 -31.44 20.82 11.17
C SER A 40 -29.94 20.65 11.42
N LEU A 41 -29.16 21.73 11.38
CA LEU A 41 -27.72 21.74 11.66
C LEU A 41 -27.37 22.20 13.08
N ARG A 42 -28.38 22.47 13.92
CA ARG A 42 -28.18 22.95 15.29
C ARG A 42 -27.91 21.78 16.25
N PRO A 43 -26.75 21.72 16.94
CA PRO A 43 -26.47 20.65 17.88
C PRO A 43 -27.53 20.58 18.98
N ALA A 44 -27.96 19.37 19.34
CA ALA A 44 -28.89 19.15 20.44
C ALA A 44 -28.31 19.74 21.74
N ALA A 45 -29.14 20.48 22.48
CA ALA A 45 -28.68 21.19 23.68
C ALA A 45 -28.14 20.19 24.73
N PRO A 46 -26.95 20.43 25.31
CA PRO A 46 -26.28 19.45 26.15
C PRO A 46 -27.10 19.12 27.42
N PRO A 47 -27.16 17.84 27.82
CA PRO A 47 -28.03 17.40 28.91
C PRO A 47 -27.63 18.02 30.25
N LYS A 48 -28.57 18.73 30.89
CA LYS A 48 -28.36 19.42 32.17
C LYS A 48 -28.46 18.47 33.38
N SER A 49 -27.63 17.44 33.44
CA SER A 49 -27.51 16.56 34.60
C SER A 49 -26.19 16.77 35.35
N ARG A 50 -26.26 17.23 36.61
CA ARG A 50 -25.08 17.29 37.50
C ARG A 50 -24.70 15.87 37.95
N ILE A 51 -23.76 15.24 37.26
CA ILE A 51 -23.14 13.99 37.73
C ILE A 51 -22.44 14.25 39.08
N ARG A 52 -23.02 13.75 40.17
CA ARG A 52 -22.36 13.74 41.49
C ARG A 52 -21.18 12.77 41.43
N ARG A 53 -19.95 13.28 41.40
CA ARG A 53 -18.73 12.47 41.56
C ARG A 53 -18.74 11.79 42.93
N LEU A 54 -19.00 10.49 42.97
CA LEU A 54 -18.64 9.65 44.11
C LEU A 54 -17.11 9.53 44.15
N ARG A 55 -16.53 9.57 45.35
CA ARG A 55 -15.08 9.39 45.53
C ARG A 55 -14.76 7.90 45.54
N PRO A 56 -13.75 7.42 44.79
CA PRO A 56 -13.25 6.06 44.99
C PRO A 56 -12.58 5.95 46.36
N VAL A 57 -12.95 4.91 47.12
CA VAL A 57 -12.29 4.54 48.38
C VAL A 57 -11.36 3.37 48.07
N TYR A 58 -10.05 3.59 48.18
CA TYR A 58 -9.07 2.52 48.01
C TYR A 58 -9.01 1.66 49.28
N ALA A 59 -9.76 0.56 49.29
CA ALA A 59 -9.60 -0.49 50.29
C ALA A 59 -8.43 -1.40 49.89
N VAL A 60 -7.30 -1.29 50.57
CA VAL A 60 -6.14 -2.16 50.37
C VAL A 60 -6.31 -3.42 51.23
N THR A 61 -6.81 -4.50 50.63
CA THR A 61 -6.85 -5.83 51.24
C THR A 61 -5.71 -6.69 50.68
N VAL A 62 -4.76 -7.09 51.53
CA VAL A 62 -3.66 -8.00 51.17
C VAL A 62 -4.06 -9.44 51.53
N PRO A 63 -4.13 -10.38 50.56
CA PRO A 63 -4.24 -11.80 50.83
C PRO A 63 -2.85 -12.48 50.77
N LEU A 64 -2.44 -13.07 51.89
CA LEU A 64 -1.41 -14.11 51.89
C LEU A 64 -2.10 -15.47 51.68
N GLY A 65 -1.73 -16.22 50.64
CA GLY A 65 -2.18 -17.62 50.50
C GLY A 65 -2.22 -18.17 49.07
N LEU A 66 -1.65 -19.36 48.88
CA LEU A 66 -1.76 -20.16 47.66
C LEU A 66 -3.16 -20.75 47.47
N ALA A 67 -3.71 -20.66 46.25
CA ALA A 67 -4.48 -21.73 45.59
C ALA A 67 -4.74 -21.36 44.12
N ALA A 68 -4.98 -22.35 43.26
CA ALA A 68 -5.25 -22.15 41.83
C ALA A 68 -6.75 -22.28 41.49
N ALA A 69 -7.28 -21.31 40.75
CA ALA A 69 -8.48 -21.46 39.93
C ALA A 69 -8.51 -20.35 38.86
N MET A 70 -8.59 -20.70 37.58
CA MET A 70 -8.92 -19.73 36.53
C MET A 70 -10.43 -19.61 36.42
N ALA A 71 -10.98 -18.42 36.68
CA ALA A 71 -12.37 -18.08 36.41
C ALA A 71 -12.42 -16.92 35.41
N LEU A 72 -12.76 -17.21 34.15
CA LEU A 72 -12.92 -16.22 33.10
C LEU A 72 -14.23 -15.44 33.29
N GLY A 73 -14.14 -14.25 33.90
CA GLY A 73 -15.27 -13.35 34.07
C GLY A 73 -15.67 -12.69 32.74
N VAL A 74 -16.70 -13.22 32.08
CA VAL A 74 -17.27 -12.63 30.86
C VAL A 74 -18.08 -11.38 31.22
N LEU A 75 -17.65 -10.21 30.75
CA LEU A 75 -18.41 -8.96 30.86
C LEU A 75 -19.34 -8.78 29.65
N THR A 76 -20.58 -9.24 29.77
CA THR A 76 -21.64 -8.97 28.80
C THR A 76 -22.19 -7.55 28.99
N PHE A 77 -21.91 -6.64 28.05
CA PHE A 77 -22.59 -5.35 27.98
C PHE A 77 -23.94 -5.51 27.28
N HIS A 78 -25.04 -5.37 28.03
CA HIS A 78 -26.37 -5.23 27.45
C HIS A 78 -26.56 -3.81 26.90
N GLY A 79 -26.63 -3.69 25.58
CA GLY A 79 -27.17 -2.51 24.90
C GLY A 79 -28.63 -2.74 24.54
N GLU A 80 -29.53 -1.88 25.03
CA GLU A 80 -30.93 -1.88 24.59
C GLU A 80 -31.05 -1.13 23.23
N PRO A 81 -31.75 -1.69 22.22
CA PRO A 81 -31.91 -1.05 20.92
C PRO A 81 -33.04 -0.01 20.95
N VAL A 82 -32.72 1.28 20.78
CA VAL A 82 -33.72 2.37 20.74
C VAL A 82 -33.47 3.36 19.60
N ALA A 83 -33.91 2.97 18.40
CA ALA A 83 -34.34 3.87 17.32
C ALA A 83 -35.29 3.09 16.41
N HIS A 84 -36.40 3.70 15.97
CA HIS A 84 -37.37 3.04 15.08
C HIS A 84 -36.99 3.21 13.60
N ASP A 85 -37.12 2.15 12.82
CA ASP A 85 -37.21 2.23 11.36
C ASP A 85 -38.42 3.09 10.95
N GLN A 86 -38.21 3.99 9.99
CA GLN A 86 -39.31 4.61 9.24
C GLN A 86 -39.45 3.94 7.87
N VAL A 87 -40.64 3.42 7.60
CA VAL A 87 -40.97 2.69 6.38
C VAL A 87 -40.97 3.63 5.16
N PRO A 88 -40.19 3.36 4.10
CA PRO A 88 -40.31 4.08 2.84
C PRO A 88 -41.57 3.62 2.06
N PRO A 89 -42.37 4.53 1.48
CA PRO A 89 -43.52 4.16 0.66
C PRO A 89 -43.09 3.57 -0.71
N PRO A 90 -43.89 2.68 -1.32
CA PRO A 90 -43.50 1.94 -2.52
C PRO A 90 -43.88 2.60 -3.85
N ALA A 91 -43.33 2.01 -4.91
CA ALA A 91 -43.78 2.00 -6.32
C ALA A 91 -43.43 3.19 -7.24
N ALA A 92 -42.64 2.86 -8.26
CA ALA A 92 -42.93 3.24 -9.65
C ALA A 92 -42.49 2.08 -10.57
N THR A 93 -43.45 1.31 -11.10
CA THR A 93 -43.20 0.31 -12.15
C THR A 93 -43.04 1.00 -13.51
N VAL A 94 -42.08 0.56 -14.33
CA VAL A 94 -41.94 1.04 -15.72
C VAL A 94 -42.00 -0.13 -16.69
N THR A 95 -42.83 0.06 -17.72
CA THR A 95 -43.33 -0.93 -18.67
C THR A 95 -42.29 -1.44 -19.67
N THR A 96 -42.56 -2.62 -20.22
CA THR A 96 -41.80 -3.31 -21.28
C THR A 96 -41.86 -2.63 -22.66
N SER A 97 -40.72 -2.58 -23.37
CA SER A 97 -40.51 -2.74 -24.84
C SER A 97 -41.27 -1.80 -25.83
N PRO A 98 -40.74 -1.52 -27.05
CA PRO A 98 -40.31 -2.54 -28.03
C PRO A 98 -38.98 -2.28 -28.76
N SER A 99 -38.60 -3.23 -29.62
CA SER A 99 -37.40 -3.25 -30.48
C SER A 99 -37.69 -2.79 -31.91
N PRO A 100 -36.70 -2.22 -32.62
CA PRO A 100 -36.44 -2.45 -34.05
C PRO A 100 -35.33 -3.54 -34.17
N THR A 101 -35.51 -4.60 -34.97
CA THR A 101 -35.53 -4.67 -36.44
C THR A 101 -34.14 -4.41 -37.05
N ALA A 102 -33.62 -5.41 -37.75
CA ALA A 102 -32.34 -5.38 -38.48
C ALA A 102 -32.56 -5.68 -39.97
N GLU A 103 -31.70 -5.17 -40.84
CA GLU A 103 -31.39 -5.71 -42.18
C GLU A 103 -30.03 -5.14 -42.70
N PRO A 104 -29.42 -5.63 -43.81
CA PRO A 104 -28.00 -5.98 -43.76
C PRO A 104 -27.14 -5.37 -44.90
N THR A 105 -26.14 -6.12 -45.39
CA THR A 105 -25.20 -5.84 -46.53
C THR A 105 -24.02 -4.89 -46.19
N THR A 106 -22.80 -5.05 -46.73
CA THR A 106 -22.24 -6.10 -47.62
C THR A 106 -20.72 -6.30 -47.39
N SER A 107 -20.19 -7.44 -47.82
CA SER A 107 -18.73 -7.68 -47.98
C SER A 107 -18.15 -6.81 -49.11
N PRO A 108 -16.87 -6.41 -49.05
CA PRO A 108 -15.92 -7.09 -49.93
C PRO A 108 -14.52 -7.38 -49.32
N SER A 109 -13.87 -8.40 -49.89
CA SER A 109 -12.42 -8.61 -49.89
C SER A 109 -12.03 -9.09 -51.29
N PRO A 110 -10.89 -8.69 -51.87
CA PRO A 110 -9.78 -9.66 -51.96
C PRO A 110 -8.32 -9.11 -52.01
N THR A 111 -7.40 -9.93 -51.50
CA THR A 111 -6.06 -10.26 -52.08
C THR A 111 -4.95 -9.19 -52.29
N ALA A 112 -3.85 -9.37 -51.54
CA ALA A 112 -2.39 -9.44 -51.90
C ALA A 112 -1.83 -8.67 -53.15
N THR A 113 -0.55 -8.24 -53.27
CA THR A 113 0.76 -8.47 -52.59
C THR A 113 1.70 -7.26 -52.94
N ALA A 114 3.01 -7.11 -52.66
CA ALA A 114 4.11 -7.92 -52.07
C ALA A 114 5.30 -7.04 -51.61
N THR A 115 6.29 -7.69 -50.96
CA THR A 115 7.75 -7.42 -50.86
C THR A 115 8.36 -6.20 -51.58
N ASP A 116 9.10 -5.34 -50.85
CA ASP A 116 10.56 -5.21 -51.09
C ASP A 116 11.38 -4.66 -49.89
N THR A 117 12.69 -4.76 -50.06
CA THR A 117 13.84 -4.69 -49.14
C THR A 117 14.32 -3.25 -48.87
N GLY A 118 14.82 -2.93 -47.66
CA GLY A 118 15.45 -1.62 -47.44
C GLY A 118 15.97 -1.30 -46.02
N THR A 119 17.24 -1.60 -45.75
CA THR A 119 18.04 -1.09 -44.60
C THR A 119 19.52 -1.43 -44.88
N PRO A 120 20.54 -0.70 -44.37
CA PRO A 120 20.52 0.43 -43.43
C PRO A 120 21.37 1.66 -43.89
N THR A 121 21.66 2.57 -42.94
CA THR A 121 22.89 3.41 -42.76
C THR A 121 22.57 4.89 -42.51
N GLY A 122 23.06 5.48 -41.41
CA GLY A 122 22.95 6.94 -41.18
C GLY A 122 23.01 7.43 -39.71
N GLU A 123 24.18 7.35 -39.08
CA GLU A 123 24.58 8.18 -37.92
C GLU A 123 25.63 9.21 -38.40
N PRO A 124 25.95 10.29 -37.65
CA PRO A 124 25.14 11.05 -36.69
C PRO A 124 25.30 12.60 -36.92
N GLU A 125 25.29 13.40 -35.85
CA GLU A 125 25.84 14.77 -35.69
C GLU A 125 24.98 16.04 -35.96
N THR A 126 24.61 16.67 -34.83
CA THR A 126 25.11 17.99 -34.36
C THR A 126 24.60 19.32 -34.96
N ASP A 127 23.81 20.02 -34.11
CA ASP A 127 23.66 21.49 -33.89
C ASP A 127 23.15 22.43 -35.01
N VAL A 128 22.25 23.35 -34.61
CA VAL A 128 22.37 24.82 -34.76
C VAL A 128 21.11 25.49 -34.19
N ARG A 129 21.30 26.34 -33.18
CA ARG A 129 20.29 27.25 -32.63
C ARG A 129 20.36 28.62 -33.32
N PRO A 130 19.23 29.32 -33.49
CA PRO A 130 19.20 30.70 -32.98
C PRO A 130 17.95 30.96 -32.11
N ALA A 131 18.04 31.99 -31.27
CA ALA A 131 17.00 32.34 -30.29
C ALA A 131 16.42 33.73 -30.57
N ASN A 132 15.23 34.00 -30.04
CA ASN A 132 14.85 35.32 -29.52
C ASN A 132 13.70 35.19 -28.52
N GLY A 133 13.80 35.89 -27.39
CA GLY A 133 12.88 35.80 -26.26
C GLY A 133 13.52 36.33 -24.97
N THR A 134 13.27 37.61 -24.67
CA THR A 134 13.94 38.37 -23.60
C THR A 134 13.50 37.91 -22.20
N PRO A 135 14.41 37.78 -21.21
CA PRO A 135 14.10 37.16 -19.92
C PRO A 135 13.36 38.08 -18.95
N SER A 136 12.46 37.51 -18.15
CA SER A 136 11.99 38.11 -16.90
C SER A 136 12.92 37.71 -15.75
N SER A 137 13.48 38.68 -15.04
CA SER A 137 14.54 38.47 -14.05
C SER A 137 14.02 38.02 -12.69
N GLY A 138 13.81 36.72 -12.52
CA GLY A 138 13.78 36.05 -11.22
C GLY A 138 15.04 35.19 -11.04
N PRO A 139 15.59 35.04 -9.82
CA PRO A 139 16.75 34.18 -9.59
C PRO A 139 16.34 32.70 -9.64
N SER A 140 16.29 32.13 -10.83
CA SER A 140 16.31 30.68 -11.02
C SER A 140 17.63 30.13 -10.47
N ALA A 141 17.60 29.70 -9.21
CA ALA A 141 18.69 28.91 -8.64
C ALA A 141 18.76 27.58 -9.40
N THR A 142 19.67 27.49 -10.37
CA THR A 142 20.01 26.26 -11.07
C THR A 142 20.57 25.28 -10.05
N ASN A 143 19.70 24.45 -9.47
CA ASN A 143 20.00 23.63 -8.31
C ASN A 143 20.78 22.38 -8.74
N THR A 144 22.00 22.59 -9.26
CA THR A 144 22.93 21.53 -9.66
C THR A 144 23.23 20.66 -8.45
N LEU A 145 22.74 19.42 -8.48
CA LEU A 145 23.01 18.43 -7.44
C LEU A 145 24.54 18.33 -7.23
N PRO A 146 25.03 18.41 -5.99
CA PRO A 146 26.47 18.48 -5.73
C PRO A 146 27.17 17.20 -6.20
N VAL A 147 28.03 17.33 -7.21
CA VAL A 147 28.75 16.20 -7.80
C VAL A 147 29.91 15.80 -6.88
N GLY A 148 29.88 14.56 -6.40
CA GLY A 148 30.90 13.99 -5.51
C GLY A 148 30.68 12.50 -5.26
N PRO A 149 31.56 11.85 -4.48
CA PRO A 149 31.37 10.46 -4.08
C PRO A 149 30.25 10.34 -3.04
N ALA A 150 29.34 9.39 -3.25
CA ALA A 150 28.40 8.95 -2.21
C ALA A 150 29.16 8.17 -1.13
N SER A 151 28.89 8.43 0.15
CA SER A 151 29.58 7.80 1.29
C SER A 151 28.79 6.60 1.83
N SER A 152 29.47 5.57 2.31
CA SER A 152 28.81 4.39 2.89
C SER A 152 28.42 4.65 4.35
N TYR A 153 27.20 4.26 4.73
CA TYR A 153 26.72 4.27 6.10
C TYR A 153 26.37 2.86 6.58
N ASN A 154 26.38 2.64 7.89
CA ASN A 154 25.94 1.38 8.51
C ASN A 154 25.10 1.68 9.76
N LEU A 155 23.85 1.21 9.74
CA LEU A 155 22.93 1.19 10.87
C LEU A 155 22.65 -0.27 11.24
N ARG A 156 23.27 -0.77 12.32
CA ARG A 156 22.96 -2.11 12.88
C ARG A 156 23.03 -3.25 11.85
N GLY A 157 24.02 -3.20 10.96
CA GLY A 157 24.23 -4.19 9.90
C GLY A 157 23.53 -3.86 8.57
N VAL A 158 22.53 -2.96 8.58
CA VAL A 158 21.96 -2.34 7.38
C VAL A 158 22.96 -1.36 6.81
N LYS A 159 23.40 -1.55 5.57
CA LYS A 159 24.31 -0.65 4.85
C LYS A 159 23.52 0.10 3.79
N PHE A 160 23.89 1.34 3.50
CA PHE A 160 23.36 2.11 2.37
C PHE A 160 24.34 3.22 1.99
N LYS A 161 24.18 3.83 0.80
CA LYS A 161 24.99 4.99 0.41
C LYS A 161 24.24 6.30 0.68
N VAL A 162 24.88 7.20 1.40
CA VAL A 162 24.48 8.59 1.57
C VAL A 162 24.87 9.35 0.29
N PRO A 163 23.92 9.97 -0.43
CA PRO A 163 24.23 10.67 -1.67
C PRO A 163 25.18 11.86 -1.46
N ALA A 164 25.87 12.28 -2.53
CA ALA A 164 26.85 13.37 -2.45
C ALA A 164 26.22 14.67 -1.91
N GLY A 165 26.90 15.34 -0.98
CA GLY A 165 26.42 16.55 -0.31
C GLY A 165 25.35 16.33 0.77
N TRP A 166 24.81 15.11 0.93
CA TRP A 166 23.92 14.77 2.04
C TRP A 166 24.72 14.42 3.31
N LYS A 167 24.07 14.47 4.47
CA LYS A 167 24.67 14.20 5.78
C LYS A 167 23.83 13.21 6.59
N ALA A 168 24.41 12.06 6.93
CA ALA A 168 23.83 11.17 7.94
C ALA A 168 23.99 11.75 9.35
N VAL A 169 22.92 11.70 10.14
CA VAL A 169 22.86 12.13 11.55
C VAL A 169 22.12 11.05 12.35
N GLN A 170 22.82 10.40 13.26
CA GLN A 170 22.22 9.38 14.13
C GLN A 170 21.25 10.05 15.12
N LEU A 171 20.03 9.53 15.25
CA LEU A 171 18.98 10.06 16.12
C LEU A 171 18.80 9.22 17.39
N SER A 172 18.91 7.90 17.25
CA SER A 172 18.90 6.91 18.34
C SER A 172 19.76 5.71 17.94
N ALA A 173 19.93 4.71 18.80
CA ALA A 173 20.65 3.48 18.40
C ALA A 173 20.04 2.77 17.18
N SER A 174 18.72 2.91 16.95
CA SER A 174 17.94 2.26 15.88
C SER A 174 17.55 3.19 14.72
N ARG A 175 17.87 4.50 14.78
CA ARG A 175 17.38 5.51 13.81
C ARG A 175 18.49 6.45 13.35
N VAL A 176 18.57 6.68 12.04
CA VAL A 176 19.44 7.68 11.41
C VAL A 176 18.62 8.53 10.44
N CYS A 177 18.89 9.84 10.41
CA CYS A 177 18.38 10.73 9.37
C CYS A 177 19.47 10.98 8.33
N VAL A 178 19.13 10.84 7.05
CA VAL A 178 19.98 11.28 5.93
C VAL A 178 19.45 12.64 5.45
N LEU A 179 20.08 13.72 5.93
CA LEU A 179 19.70 15.10 5.62
C LEU A 179 20.22 15.54 4.25
N SER A 180 19.38 16.27 3.51
CA SER A 180 19.71 16.83 2.19
C SER A 180 20.62 18.07 2.26
N PRO A 181 21.24 18.49 1.14
CA PRO A 181 22.09 19.67 1.09
C PRO A 181 21.32 20.93 1.51
N GLY A 182 21.89 21.69 2.46
CA GLY A 182 21.26 22.91 3.00
C GLY A 182 20.14 22.67 4.02
N ALA A 183 19.90 21.43 4.46
CA ALA A 183 18.99 21.14 5.56
C ALA A 183 19.40 21.87 6.86
N PRO A 184 18.46 22.50 7.61
CA PRO A 184 18.75 23.09 8.90
C PRO A 184 19.26 22.05 9.90
N THR A 185 20.40 22.31 10.54
CA THR A 185 20.94 21.46 11.62
C THR A 185 20.39 21.83 12.99
N ASP A 186 19.95 23.07 13.15
CA ASP A 186 19.54 23.65 14.43
C ASP A 186 18.01 23.63 14.59
N PRO A 187 17.48 23.47 15.82
CA PRO A 187 16.04 23.45 16.07
C PRO A 187 15.38 24.74 15.57
N GLN A 188 14.31 24.61 14.79
CA GLN A 188 13.56 25.75 14.27
C GLN A 188 12.43 26.13 15.25
N PRO A 189 12.00 27.39 15.34
CA PRO A 189 10.88 27.77 16.20
C PRO A 189 9.61 26.99 15.86
N GLY A 190 9.10 26.21 16.82
CA GLY A 190 7.95 25.32 16.63
C GLY A 190 8.26 23.93 16.07
N TRP A 191 9.54 23.58 15.86
CA TRP A 191 9.99 22.28 15.32
C TRP A 191 11.18 21.75 16.12
N THR A 192 11.04 20.57 16.74
CA THR A 192 12.12 20.02 17.55
C THR A 192 13.32 19.59 16.70
N SER A 193 14.53 19.84 17.20
CA SER A 193 15.75 19.27 16.63
C SER A 193 15.67 17.74 16.61
N ALA A 194 16.42 17.13 15.69
CA ALA A 194 16.43 15.68 15.40
C ALA A 194 15.19 15.11 14.68
N GLN A 195 14.25 15.93 14.21
CA GLN A 195 13.28 15.48 13.20
C GLN A 195 13.90 15.54 11.79
N CYS A 196 13.76 14.44 11.04
CA CYS A 196 14.39 14.29 9.72
C CYS A 196 13.62 14.99 8.59
N GLU A 197 12.31 15.12 8.78
CA GLU A 197 11.35 15.66 7.82
C GLU A 197 11.29 17.20 7.97
N PRO A 198 10.96 17.96 6.90
CA PRO A 198 10.87 17.58 5.49
C PRO A 198 12.25 17.35 4.83
N TYR A 199 13.34 17.66 5.51
CA TYR A 199 14.65 17.92 4.90
C TYR A 199 15.52 16.69 4.63
N GLY A 200 15.00 15.48 4.77
CA GLY A 200 15.80 14.26 4.68
C GLY A 200 14.99 12.97 4.62
N VAL A 201 15.72 11.87 4.68
CA VAL A 201 15.21 10.49 4.64
C VAL A 201 15.54 9.80 5.95
N LEU A 202 14.53 9.37 6.71
CA LEU A 202 14.70 8.60 7.92
C LEU A 202 14.93 7.12 7.57
N VAL A 203 15.98 6.51 8.10
CA VAL A 203 16.20 5.06 8.04
C VAL A 203 16.15 4.49 9.46
N VAL A 204 15.40 3.41 9.64
CA VAL A 204 15.15 2.75 10.93
C VAL A 204 15.41 1.25 10.81
N ALA A 205 16.05 0.66 11.82
CA ALA A 205 16.33 -0.78 11.90
C ALA A 205 16.23 -1.26 13.35
N TYR A 206 15.32 -2.21 13.61
CA TYR A 206 15.05 -2.75 14.94
C TYR A 206 15.77 -4.08 15.16
N ASN A 207 16.20 -4.38 16.38
CA ASN A 207 16.91 -5.63 16.73
C ASN A 207 16.27 -6.40 17.89
N SER A 208 15.32 -5.81 18.63
CA SER A 208 14.58 -6.51 19.69
C SER A 208 13.06 -6.32 19.55
N PRO A 209 12.25 -7.23 20.13
CA PRO A 209 10.79 -7.07 20.20
C PRO A 209 10.41 -5.80 20.98
N ASP A 210 11.11 -5.50 22.07
CA ASP A 210 10.89 -4.31 22.91
C ASP A 210 10.98 -2.99 22.11
N GLU A 211 11.77 -2.95 21.02
CA GLU A 211 11.84 -1.78 20.15
C GLU A 211 10.63 -1.64 19.22
N LEU A 212 10.00 -2.75 18.82
CA LEU A 212 8.72 -2.75 18.08
C LEU A 212 7.55 -2.44 19.01
N ASP A 213 7.44 -3.18 20.11
CA ASP A 213 6.34 -3.11 21.08
C ASP A 213 6.36 -1.79 21.88
N GLY A 214 7.54 -1.17 22.02
CA GLY A 214 7.74 0.12 22.69
C GLY A 214 7.16 1.34 21.97
N GLY A 215 6.40 1.14 20.89
CA GLY A 215 5.75 2.23 20.14
C GLY A 215 6.70 3.07 19.29
N ALA A 216 7.84 2.51 18.87
CA ALA A 216 8.73 3.19 17.94
C ALA A 216 8.09 3.20 16.54
N TRP A 217 7.75 4.40 16.06
CA TRP A 217 7.36 4.61 14.67
C TRP A 217 8.60 4.71 13.77
N PRO A 218 8.60 4.10 12.56
CA PRO A 218 7.50 3.37 11.92
C PRO A 218 7.46 1.87 12.24
N THR A 219 6.34 1.22 11.92
CA THR A 219 6.06 -0.22 12.05
C THR A 219 5.40 -0.79 10.78
N MET A 220 5.26 -2.13 10.70
CA MET A 220 4.51 -2.78 9.61
C MET A 220 3.01 -2.44 9.61
N ALA A 221 2.41 -2.16 10.77
CA ALA A 221 1.01 -1.73 10.86
C ALA A 221 0.81 -0.35 10.19
N ASP A 222 1.85 0.48 10.20
CA ASP A 222 1.81 1.85 9.66
C ASP A 222 1.83 1.84 8.13
N LEU A 223 2.64 0.93 7.58
CA LEU A 223 2.68 0.65 6.15
C LEU A 223 1.34 0.05 5.66
N GLY A 224 0.71 -0.81 6.46
CA GLY A 224 -0.62 -1.37 6.17
C GLY A 224 -1.78 -0.35 6.29
N SER A 225 -1.70 0.60 7.23
CA SER A 225 -2.78 1.49 7.66
C SER A 225 -3.66 2.03 6.53
N GLU A 226 -4.97 1.77 6.58
CA GLU A 226 -5.95 2.25 5.58
C GLU A 226 -5.97 3.78 5.47
N SER A 227 -5.81 4.47 6.60
CA SER A 227 -5.73 5.94 6.68
C SER A 227 -4.45 6.52 6.08
N GLY A 228 -3.46 5.67 5.74
CA GLY A 228 -2.12 6.09 5.37
C GLY A 228 -1.47 6.95 6.45
N TRP A 229 -1.77 6.74 7.74
CA TRP A 229 -1.27 7.62 8.80
C TRP A 229 -1.57 9.12 8.60
N GLY A 230 -2.72 9.47 8.01
CA GLY A 230 -3.18 10.85 7.81
C GLY A 230 -3.45 11.69 9.08
N HIS A 231 -2.90 11.29 10.23
CA HIS A 231 -3.03 11.89 11.55
C HIS A 231 -1.67 12.17 12.22
N GLN A 232 -0.57 12.27 11.44
CA GLN A 232 0.76 12.64 11.95
C GLN A 232 0.71 13.92 12.81
N PRO A 233 1.56 14.08 13.83
CA PRO A 233 1.53 15.28 14.68
C PRO A 233 2.02 16.55 13.96
N ASN A 234 2.88 16.39 12.94
CA ASN A 234 3.71 17.46 12.38
C ASN A 234 3.51 17.66 10.87
N CYS A 235 3.59 18.92 10.40
CA CYS A 235 3.48 19.34 9.00
C CYS A 235 4.87 19.55 8.39
N PRO A 236 5.50 18.54 7.76
CA PRO A 236 6.72 18.71 7.00
C PRO A 236 6.45 19.36 5.63
N VAL A 237 6.00 20.63 5.64
CA VAL A 237 5.95 21.43 4.41
C VAL A 237 7.36 22.02 4.17
N TRP A 238 7.91 21.81 2.98
CA TRP A 238 9.29 22.18 2.67
C TRP A 238 9.57 23.68 2.91
N GLY A 239 10.61 23.99 3.69
CA GLY A 239 11.01 25.38 4.00
C GLY A 239 10.12 26.07 5.05
N ARG A 240 8.96 25.51 5.39
CA ARG A 240 8.07 26.01 6.45
C ARG A 240 7.42 24.83 7.19
N PRO A 241 8.16 24.07 8.00
CA PRO A 241 7.60 22.99 8.81
C PRO A 241 6.93 23.55 10.07
N TYR A 242 5.78 22.99 10.49
CA TYR A 242 5.00 23.49 11.63
C TYR A 242 4.09 22.44 12.28
N VAL A 243 3.37 22.81 13.33
CA VAL A 243 2.26 22.02 13.92
C VAL A 243 0.95 22.79 13.68
N PRO A 244 -0.05 22.21 12.98
CA PRO A 244 -1.32 22.87 12.66
C PRO A 244 -2.28 22.80 13.86
N ALA A 245 -3.03 23.88 14.09
CA ALA A 245 -4.00 23.93 15.19
C ALA A 245 -5.21 22.99 15.02
N ASN A 246 -5.52 22.60 13.78
CA ASN A 246 -6.76 21.90 13.42
C ASN A 246 -6.54 20.45 12.92
N GLY A 247 -5.34 19.90 13.08
CA GLY A 247 -4.99 18.60 12.51
C GLY A 247 -4.77 18.64 10.99
N TYR A 248 -5.13 17.54 10.32
CA TYR A 248 -4.72 17.20 8.95
C TYR A 248 -5.87 16.54 8.19
N SER A 249 -5.73 16.45 6.87
CA SER A 249 -6.51 15.51 6.05
C SER A 249 -5.61 14.82 5.02
N SER A 250 -5.78 13.51 4.84
CA SER A 250 -5.22 12.79 3.69
C SER A 250 -5.97 13.18 2.42
N ILE A 251 -5.27 13.23 1.30
CA ILE A 251 -5.85 13.49 -0.03
C ILE A 251 -5.95 12.15 -0.77
N GLY A 252 -7.17 11.69 -0.99
CA GLY A 252 -7.43 10.40 -1.65
C GLY A 252 -7.03 9.19 -0.80
N THR A 253 -6.93 8.03 -1.44
CA THR A 253 -6.51 6.76 -0.84
C THR A 253 -4.98 6.59 -0.89
N PRO A 254 -4.36 5.93 0.10
CA PRO A 254 -2.94 5.59 0.04
C PRO A 254 -2.65 4.63 -1.12
N VAL A 255 -1.70 5.01 -1.97
CA VAL A 255 -1.16 4.18 -3.05
C VAL A 255 -0.18 3.19 -2.42
N ARG A 256 -0.45 1.90 -2.54
CA ARG A 256 0.47 0.83 -2.11
C ARG A 256 1.10 0.18 -3.33
N THR A 257 2.40 -0.03 -3.27
CA THR A 257 3.22 -0.66 -4.30
C THR A 257 4.25 -1.56 -3.64
N ARG A 258 4.77 -2.51 -4.39
CA ARG A 258 5.75 -3.49 -3.93
C ARG A 258 6.85 -3.56 -4.97
N ASP A 259 8.10 -3.67 -4.54
CA ASP A 259 9.26 -3.79 -5.43
C ASP A 259 10.33 -4.70 -4.82
N ILE A 260 11.48 -4.83 -5.49
CA ILE A 260 12.61 -5.65 -5.06
C ILE A 260 13.83 -4.78 -4.85
N VAL A 261 14.32 -4.71 -3.61
CA VAL A 261 15.55 -4.00 -3.21
C VAL A 261 16.52 -5.00 -2.62
N ALA A 262 17.77 -4.99 -3.12
CA ALA A 262 18.85 -5.92 -2.72
C ALA A 262 18.43 -7.41 -2.66
N GLY A 263 17.53 -7.84 -3.55
CA GLY A 263 17.05 -9.22 -3.62
C GLY A 263 15.96 -9.59 -2.59
N LYS A 264 15.41 -8.62 -1.87
CA LYS A 264 14.27 -8.79 -0.96
C LYS A 264 13.07 -7.96 -1.39
N THR A 265 11.87 -8.42 -1.01
CA THR A 265 10.65 -7.62 -1.14
C THR A 265 10.78 -6.36 -0.29
N ILE A 266 10.48 -5.21 -0.88
CA ILE A 266 10.21 -3.97 -0.15
C ILE A 266 8.77 -3.55 -0.44
N ASP A 267 7.98 -3.43 0.62
CA ASP A 267 6.65 -2.86 0.53
C ASP A 267 6.79 -1.33 0.59
N LYS A 268 5.93 -0.60 -0.13
CA LYS A 268 5.87 0.87 -0.13
C LYS A 268 4.42 1.34 -0.03
N THR A 269 4.16 2.26 0.90
CA THR A 269 2.91 3.02 0.98
C THR A 269 3.20 4.51 0.78
N GLN A 270 2.46 5.15 -0.11
CA GLN A 270 2.60 6.56 -0.48
C GLN A 270 1.24 7.25 -0.43
N TRP A 271 1.19 8.46 0.15
CA TRP A 271 -0.03 9.24 0.25
C TRP A 271 0.28 10.75 0.16
N GLN A 272 -0.75 11.54 -0.10
CA GLN A 272 -0.69 12.99 -0.01
C GLN A 272 -1.44 13.48 1.22
N VAL A 273 -0.97 14.55 1.83
CA VAL A 273 -1.55 15.17 3.04
C VAL A 273 -1.75 16.65 2.78
N THR A 274 -2.91 17.18 3.18
CA THR A 274 -3.18 18.61 3.32
C THR A 274 -3.06 19.02 4.78
N CYS A 275 -2.20 20.00 5.05
CA CYS A 275 -2.09 20.68 6.36
C CYS A 275 -3.05 21.86 6.47
N GLN A 276 -3.08 22.70 5.44
CA GLN A 276 -3.98 23.83 5.26
C GLN A 276 -4.28 23.99 3.75
N PRO A 277 -5.34 24.71 3.33
CA PRO A 277 -5.61 24.92 1.92
C PRO A 277 -4.40 25.53 1.17
N GLY A 278 -3.81 24.76 0.26
CA GLY A 278 -2.59 25.11 -0.48
C GLY A 278 -1.28 24.52 0.09
N ASP A 279 -1.26 24.12 1.36
CA ASP A 279 -0.15 23.45 2.03
C ASP A 279 -0.32 21.93 1.93
N THR A 280 0.21 21.34 0.86
CA THR A 280 0.23 19.89 0.64
C THR A 280 1.63 19.31 0.66
N PHE A 281 1.76 18.06 1.10
CA PHE A 281 3.01 17.30 1.01
C PHE A 281 2.76 15.84 0.66
N THR A 282 3.77 15.20 0.06
CA THR A 282 3.78 13.75 -0.18
C THR A 282 4.52 13.07 0.96
N ALA A 283 3.94 11.99 1.46
CA ALA A 283 4.55 11.09 2.43
C ALA A 283 4.76 9.71 1.79
N GLN A 284 5.88 9.08 2.14
CA GLN A 284 6.31 7.80 1.59
C GLN A 284 6.99 6.99 2.68
N LEU A 285 6.47 5.79 2.94
CA LEU A 285 7.02 4.80 3.87
C LEU A 285 7.32 3.51 3.11
N TRP A 286 8.55 3.03 3.24
CA TRP A 286 8.99 1.71 2.78
C TRP A 286 9.29 0.82 3.98
N GLY A 287 9.05 -0.48 3.83
CA GLY A 287 9.38 -1.49 4.85
C GLY A 287 9.83 -2.81 4.24
N LEU A 288 10.89 -3.39 4.79
CA LEU A 288 11.33 -4.76 4.54
C LEU A 288 10.84 -5.62 5.70
N SER A 289 9.68 -6.27 5.53
CA SER A 289 8.93 -6.93 6.60
C SER A 289 9.68 -8.07 7.30
N SER A 290 10.46 -8.86 6.57
CA SER A 290 11.34 -9.90 7.12
C SER A 290 12.51 -9.37 7.96
N ASP A 291 12.85 -8.10 7.78
CA ASP A 291 14.04 -7.47 8.34
C ASP A 291 13.70 -6.40 9.38
N GLN A 292 12.45 -5.94 9.46
CA GLN A 292 12.01 -4.81 10.31
C GLN A 292 12.87 -3.54 10.09
N VAL A 293 13.27 -3.34 8.82
CA VAL A 293 14.00 -2.18 8.33
C VAL A 293 13.05 -1.30 7.54
N PHE A 294 13.04 0.00 7.85
CA PHE A 294 12.12 0.96 7.28
C PHE A 294 12.86 2.19 6.75
N VAL A 295 12.33 2.77 5.67
CA VAL A 295 12.81 4.03 5.09
C VAL A 295 11.61 4.97 4.95
N VAL A 296 11.74 6.23 5.38
CA VAL A 296 10.64 7.19 5.40
C VAL A 296 11.05 8.55 4.85
N ALA A 297 10.21 9.14 4.03
CA ALA A 297 10.39 10.47 3.46
C ALA A 297 9.05 11.21 3.38
N ASN A 298 8.75 12.01 4.41
CA ASN A 298 7.59 12.89 4.46
C ASN A 298 8.04 14.32 4.13
N GLY A 299 7.40 14.97 3.15
CA GLY A 299 7.72 16.35 2.79
C GLY A 299 8.98 16.57 1.96
N LEU A 300 9.72 15.51 1.62
CA LEU A 300 10.95 15.61 0.83
C LEU A 300 10.67 16.18 -0.57
N LYS A 301 11.37 17.27 -0.91
CA LYS A 301 11.21 17.97 -2.20
C LYS A 301 11.38 17.03 -3.41
N SER A 302 10.63 17.30 -4.48
CA SER A 302 10.73 16.65 -5.79
C SER A 302 12.16 16.43 -6.28
N ASP A 303 12.99 17.47 -6.17
CA ASP A 303 14.38 17.52 -6.64
C ASP A 303 15.28 16.46 -5.97
N TYR A 304 14.86 15.97 -4.81
CA TYR A 304 15.60 15.02 -3.98
C TYR A 304 15.05 13.59 -4.07
N GLN A 305 14.00 13.33 -4.85
CA GLN A 305 13.50 11.98 -5.09
C GLN A 305 14.54 11.04 -5.75
N PRO A 306 15.38 11.47 -6.73
CA PRO A 306 16.44 10.61 -7.26
C PRO A 306 17.49 10.20 -6.22
N ALA A 307 17.75 11.06 -5.23
CA ALA A 307 18.67 10.78 -4.14
C ALA A 307 18.08 9.79 -3.12
N LEU A 308 16.77 9.89 -2.84
CA LEU A 308 16.02 8.89 -2.06
C LEU A 308 15.99 7.52 -2.75
N VAL A 309 15.75 7.48 -4.07
CA VAL A 309 15.85 6.24 -4.86
C VAL A 309 17.27 5.65 -4.76
N SER A 310 18.32 6.47 -4.88
CA SER A 310 19.71 6.00 -4.72
C SER A 310 20.04 5.46 -3.31
N ILE A 311 19.36 5.93 -2.25
CA ILE A 311 19.48 5.34 -0.91
C ILE A 311 18.84 3.94 -0.88
N LEU A 312 17.65 3.78 -1.49
CA LEU A 312 16.93 2.52 -1.58
C LEU A 312 17.69 1.49 -2.44
N ASP A 313 18.14 1.87 -3.64
CA ASP A 313 18.90 1.02 -4.57
C ASP A 313 20.21 0.47 -3.98
N THR A 314 20.73 1.11 -2.92
CA THR A 314 21.98 0.74 -2.26
C THR A 314 21.78 0.13 -0.87
N LEU A 315 20.54 -0.12 -0.47
CA LEU A 315 20.16 -0.65 0.85
C LEU A 315 20.45 -2.16 0.95
N ASP A 316 21.52 -2.50 1.66
CA ASP A 316 21.95 -3.87 1.93
C ASP A 316 21.64 -4.26 3.38
N VAL A 317 20.63 -5.11 3.58
CA VAL A 317 20.23 -5.66 4.88
C VAL A 317 20.86 -7.02 5.20
N SER A 318 21.78 -7.55 4.37
CA SER A 318 22.37 -8.90 4.56
C SER A 318 23.14 -9.09 5.88
N GLY A 319 23.63 -8.00 6.46
CA GLY A 319 24.32 -8.00 7.76
C GLY A 319 23.42 -7.68 8.95
N HIS A 320 22.11 -7.47 8.74
CA HIS A 320 21.18 -7.11 9.79
C HIS A 320 20.70 -8.34 10.57
N GLN A 321 20.29 -8.13 11.83
CA GLN A 321 19.74 -9.16 12.72
C GLN A 321 18.37 -8.69 13.20
N PRO A 322 17.27 -9.08 12.51
CA PRO A 322 15.93 -8.65 12.88
C PRO A 322 15.49 -9.21 14.25
N PRO A 323 14.45 -8.63 14.88
CA PRO A 323 13.92 -9.12 16.14
C PRO A 323 13.47 -10.58 16.05
N ALA A 324 13.83 -11.40 17.06
CA ALA A 324 13.47 -12.82 17.08
C ALA A 324 11.96 -13.12 17.05
N SER A 325 11.11 -12.13 17.39
CA SER A 325 9.66 -12.21 17.31
C SER A 325 9.07 -11.77 15.95
N ALA A 326 9.86 -11.20 15.03
CA ALA A 326 9.36 -10.76 13.72
C ALA A 326 8.92 -11.94 12.84
N THR A 327 9.43 -13.15 13.10
CA THR A 327 9.06 -14.41 12.46
C THR A 327 8.14 -15.25 13.35
N ALA A 328 7.14 -14.64 14.01
CA ALA A 328 6.19 -15.32 14.90
C ALA A 328 5.12 -16.18 14.18
N SER A 329 5.53 -16.95 13.19
CA SER A 329 4.85 -18.17 12.74
C SER A 329 5.89 -19.29 12.78
N GLY A 330 5.58 -20.40 13.45
CA GLY A 330 6.61 -21.29 14.00
C GLY A 330 7.61 -21.80 12.95
N THR A 331 8.91 -21.73 13.22
CA THR A 331 9.98 -22.11 12.27
C THR A 331 10.27 -23.62 12.23
N ASP A 332 9.34 -24.45 12.72
CA ASP A 332 9.46 -25.90 12.75
C ASP A 332 9.40 -26.51 11.34
N ILE A 333 8.72 -25.90 10.36
CA ILE A 333 8.77 -26.27 8.94
C ILE A 333 9.55 -25.21 8.14
N GLY A 334 10.76 -25.54 7.72
CA GLY A 334 11.48 -24.81 6.67
C GLY A 334 10.85 -25.06 5.30
N ILE A 335 10.70 -24.00 4.50
CA ILE A 335 10.14 -24.08 3.15
C ILE A 335 11.16 -23.52 2.14
N THR A 336 11.37 -24.22 1.03
CA THR A 336 12.11 -23.74 -0.14
C THR A 336 11.25 -23.80 -1.39
N VAL A 337 11.53 -22.92 -2.36
CA VAL A 337 10.81 -22.85 -3.64
C VAL A 337 11.83 -22.96 -4.77
N ASP A 338 11.59 -23.88 -5.70
CA ASP A 338 12.49 -24.22 -6.81
C ASP A 338 11.78 -23.94 -8.14
N GLY A 339 12.37 -23.10 -9.00
CA GLY A 339 11.78 -22.69 -10.28
C GLY A 339 10.98 -21.37 -10.26
N LEU A 340 10.82 -20.76 -9.07
CA LEU A 340 10.64 -19.32 -8.91
C LEU A 340 11.86 -18.75 -8.21
N VAL A 341 12.43 -17.65 -8.72
CA VAL A 341 13.47 -16.88 -8.04
C VAL A 341 13.09 -15.40 -7.95
N THR A 342 13.67 -14.69 -6.99
CA THR A 342 13.49 -13.25 -6.81
C THR A 342 13.71 -12.49 -8.13
N GLY A 343 12.71 -11.72 -8.56
CA GLY A 343 12.76 -10.89 -9.76
C GLY A 343 12.58 -11.64 -11.08
N GLN A 344 12.31 -12.95 -11.05
CA GLN A 344 11.97 -13.74 -12.23
C GLN A 344 10.78 -13.12 -12.96
N GLN A 345 10.90 -12.98 -14.28
CA GLN A 345 9.82 -12.46 -15.11
C GLN A 345 8.76 -13.56 -15.35
N ILE A 346 7.50 -13.23 -15.08
CA ILE A 346 6.33 -14.08 -15.39
C ILE A 346 5.40 -13.29 -16.30
N PRO A 347 5.03 -13.80 -17.48
CA PRO A 347 4.12 -13.11 -18.37
C PRO A 347 2.65 -13.23 -17.90
N ASP A 348 1.85 -12.22 -18.23
CA ASP A 348 0.40 -12.18 -18.03
C ASP A 348 -0.43 -12.74 -19.22
N ASP A 349 0.25 -13.45 -20.13
CA ASP A 349 -0.30 -13.97 -21.40
C ASP A 349 -1.02 -15.33 -21.27
N GLY A 350 -1.26 -15.82 -20.05
CA GLY A 350 -1.82 -17.15 -19.79
C GLY A 350 -0.81 -18.30 -19.81
N SER A 351 0.48 -18.05 -20.08
CA SER A 351 1.51 -19.10 -20.12
C SER A 351 1.73 -19.74 -18.74
N PRO A 352 1.83 -21.08 -18.66
CA PRO A 352 2.08 -21.79 -17.41
C PRO A 352 3.53 -21.66 -16.92
N THR A 353 3.73 -20.98 -15.79
CA THR A 353 4.98 -21.04 -15.02
C THR A 353 4.91 -22.21 -14.04
N THR A 354 5.85 -23.15 -14.14
CA THR A 354 5.91 -24.36 -13.29
C THR A 354 7.04 -24.25 -12.28
N PHE A 355 6.76 -24.58 -11.02
CA PHE A 355 7.71 -24.55 -9.92
C PHE A 355 7.45 -25.69 -8.94
N SER A 356 8.33 -25.88 -7.96
CA SER A 356 8.18 -26.83 -6.86
C SER A 356 8.32 -26.12 -5.52
N VAL A 357 7.63 -26.63 -4.50
CA VAL A 357 7.75 -26.17 -3.11
C VAL A 357 8.12 -27.36 -2.25
N THR A 358 9.24 -27.27 -1.52
CA THR A 358 9.71 -28.31 -0.61
C THR A 358 9.48 -27.87 0.82
N PHE A 359 8.64 -28.62 1.54
CA PHE A 359 8.34 -28.46 2.95
C PHE A 359 9.20 -29.44 3.74
N LYS A 360 10.03 -28.97 4.68
CA LYS A 360 10.92 -29.80 5.49
C LYS A 360 10.75 -29.49 6.98
N ASN A 361 10.49 -30.51 7.78
CA ASN A 361 10.44 -30.37 9.22
C ASN A 361 11.87 -30.24 9.78
N THR A 362 12.22 -29.03 10.18
CA THR A 362 13.47 -28.64 10.84
C THR A 362 13.36 -28.61 12.37
N GLY A 363 12.14 -28.68 12.89
CA GLY A 363 11.85 -28.73 14.32
C GLY A 363 11.97 -30.13 14.93
N LYS A 364 11.37 -30.27 16.12
CA LYS A 364 11.28 -31.55 16.86
C LYS A 364 9.84 -32.07 16.96
N THR A 365 8.86 -31.25 16.59
CA THR A 365 7.44 -31.57 16.63
C THR A 365 7.09 -32.49 15.46
N ALA A 366 6.40 -33.61 15.68
CA ALA A 366 5.85 -34.42 14.59
C ALA A 366 4.48 -33.86 14.20
N TYR A 367 4.31 -33.44 12.94
CA TYR A 367 3.02 -32.95 12.44
C TYR A 367 2.23 -34.10 11.82
N ALA A 368 1.10 -34.46 12.44
CA ALA A 368 0.17 -35.44 11.89
C ALA A 368 -0.50 -34.94 10.60
N GLN A 369 -0.70 -33.62 10.48
CA GLN A 369 -1.30 -32.98 9.31
C GLN A 369 -0.70 -31.58 9.09
N VAL A 370 0.08 -31.43 8.02
CA VAL A 370 0.47 -30.16 7.42
C VAL A 370 -0.35 -29.97 6.15
N THR A 371 -1.02 -28.83 6.00
CA THR A 371 -1.74 -28.46 4.78
C THR A 371 -0.87 -27.49 3.98
N PRO A 372 -0.42 -27.86 2.77
CA PRO A 372 0.42 -27.00 1.94
C PRO A 372 -0.44 -25.93 1.28
N HIS A 373 -0.02 -24.68 1.39
CA HIS A 373 -0.72 -23.53 0.86
C HIS A 373 0.26 -22.65 0.08
N VAL A 374 -0.17 -22.11 -1.06
CA VAL A 374 0.65 -21.26 -1.92
C VAL A 374 -0.28 -20.20 -2.49
N VAL A 375 0.05 -18.93 -2.27
CA VAL A 375 -0.78 -17.79 -2.68
C VAL A 375 0.05 -16.74 -3.40
N ALA A 376 -0.60 -16.01 -4.30
CA ALA A 376 -0.17 -14.68 -4.69
C ALA A 376 -0.90 -13.64 -3.82
N GLU A 377 -0.18 -12.61 -3.38
CA GLU A 377 -0.78 -11.45 -2.71
C GLU A 377 -0.99 -10.33 -3.72
N SER A 378 -2.03 -9.50 -3.51
CA SER A 378 -2.24 -8.26 -4.27
C SER A 378 -0.97 -7.39 -4.30
N TYR A 379 -0.73 -6.74 -5.43
CA TYR A 379 0.49 -5.96 -5.65
C TYR A 379 0.24 -4.71 -6.49
N GLY A 380 1.20 -3.78 -6.48
CA GLY A 380 1.15 -2.59 -7.33
C GLY A 380 1.24 -2.99 -8.80
N GLY A 381 0.09 -3.01 -9.49
CA GLY A 381 -0.07 -3.51 -10.85
C GLY A 381 -1.44 -4.18 -11.06
N SER A 382 -1.94 -4.89 -10.05
CA SER A 382 -3.16 -5.69 -10.12
C SER A 382 -4.41 -4.96 -9.64
N GLN A 383 -5.58 -5.55 -9.96
CA GLN A 383 -6.80 -5.44 -9.15
C GLN A 383 -6.52 -5.88 -7.68
N PRO A 384 -7.42 -5.60 -6.71
CA PRO A 384 -7.23 -6.04 -5.31
C PRO A 384 -7.18 -7.58 -5.11
N THR A 385 -7.46 -8.35 -6.16
CA THR A 385 -7.34 -9.81 -6.25
C THR A 385 -6.42 -10.19 -7.41
N VAL A 386 -5.83 -11.38 -7.36
CA VAL A 386 -5.09 -11.98 -8.48
C VAL A 386 -6.06 -12.88 -9.25
N HIS A 387 -6.18 -12.64 -10.56
CA HIS A 387 -7.14 -13.26 -11.48
C HIS A 387 -6.58 -14.53 -12.14
N GLY A 388 -5.28 -14.75 -12.02
CA GLY A 388 -4.60 -15.98 -12.43
C GLY A 388 -5.10 -17.27 -11.76
N THR A 389 -4.69 -18.41 -12.31
CA THR A 389 -5.02 -19.76 -11.80
C THR A 389 -3.80 -20.46 -11.22
N LEU A 390 -3.97 -21.19 -10.12
CA LEU A 390 -2.96 -22.08 -9.56
C LEU A 390 -3.43 -23.54 -9.60
N GLU A 391 -2.51 -24.44 -9.95
CA GLU A 391 -2.75 -25.88 -10.01
C GLU A 391 -1.62 -26.61 -9.27
N ARG A 392 -1.94 -27.61 -8.44
CA ARG A 392 -0.97 -28.52 -7.82
C ARG A 392 -0.95 -29.86 -8.56
N GLN A 393 0.22 -30.47 -8.73
CA GLN A 393 0.33 -31.80 -9.32
C GLN A 393 0.09 -32.90 -8.29
N ASP A 394 -1.10 -33.51 -8.33
CA ASP A 394 -1.46 -34.68 -7.54
C ASP A 394 -1.22 -35.96 -8.38
N GLY A 395 0.00 -36.47 -8.30
CA GLY A 395 0.46 -37.62 -9.08
C GLY A 395 0.55 -37.29 -10.58
N ALA A 396 -0.41 -37.77 -11.36
CA ALA A 396 -0.50 -37.50 -12.81
C ALA A 396 -1.50 -36.38 -13.16
N VAL A 397 -2.29 -35.91 -12.20
CA VAL A 397 -3.37 -34.93 -12.41
C VAL A 397 -2.93 -33.55 -11.92
N TRP A 398 -3.39 -32.50 -12.60
CA TRP A 398 -3.28 -31.12 -12.11
C TRP A 398 -4.61 -30.75 -11.42
N THR A 399 -4.57 -30.57 -10.11
CA THR A 399 -5.71 -30.20 -9.27
C THR A 399 -5.73 -28.68 -9.09
N PRO A 400 -6.81 -27.97 -9.45
CA PRO A 400 -6.94 -26.55 -9.14
C PRO A 400 -6.87 -26.29 -7.62
N VAL A 401 -6.17 -25.23 -7.25
CA VAL A 401 -6.11 -24.69 -5.88
C VAL A 401 -6.32 -23.17 -5.95
N ASP A 402 -6.76 -22.56 -4.85
CA ASP A 402 -6.90 -21.10 -4.82
C ASP A 402 -5.51 -20.44 -4.96
N LEU A 403 -5.41 -19.42 -5.83
CA LEU A 403 -4.23 -18.59 -5.96
C LEU A 403 -4.27 -17.40 -4.98
N ASN A 404 -5.45 -16.99 -4.54
CA ASN A 404 -5.61 -15.96 -3.53
C ASN A 404 -5.63 -16.62 -2.14
N ARG A 405 -5.36 -15.85 -1.08
CA ARG A 405 -5.55 -16.36 0.29
C ARG A 405 -7.06 -16.53 0.56
N PRO A 406 -7.56 -17.75 0.84
CA PRO A 406 -8.98 -17.97 1.10
C PRO A 406 -9.39 -17.25 2.37
N GLY A 407 -10.36 -16.33 2.25
CA GLY A 407 -10.78 -15.45 3.34
C GLY A 407 -11.44 -16.20 4.49
N ALA A 408 -10.72 -16.37 5.61
CA ALA A 408 -11.17 -16.92 6.90
C ALA A 408 -11.82 -18.32 6.92
N GLY A 409 -12.05 -18.95 5.76
CA GLY A 409 -12.56 -20.32 5.66
C GLY A 409 -11.55 -21.35 6.16
N LYS A 410 -12.03 -22.54 6.53
CA LYS A 410 -11.14 -23.68 6.80
C LYS A 410 -10.40 -24.04 5.50
N PRO A 411 -9.05 -24.04 5.46
CA PRO A 411 -8.32 -24.44 4.27
C PRO A 411 -8.64 -25.91 3.94
N GLY A 412 -8.76 -26.21 2.64
CA GLY A 412 -9.12 -27.55 2.19
C GLY A 412 -8.07 -28.59 2.57
N ILE A 413 -8.51 -29.69 3.18
CA ILE A 413 -7.67 -30.84 3.59
C ILE A 413 -7.08 -31.60 2.37
N ALA A 414 -7.47 -31.21 1.14
CA ALA A 414 -7.05 -31.83 -0.10
C ALA A 414 -5.53 -31.73 -0.33
N GLY A 415 -4.81 -32.82 -0.05
CA GLY A 415 -3.36 -32.89 -0.15
C GLY A 415 -2.59 -32.43 1.09
N SER A 416 -3.23 -32.39 2.27
CA SER A 416 -2.48 -32.39 3.53
C SER A 416 -1.65 -33.67 3.68
N PHE A 417 -0.51 -33.59 4.38
CA PHE A 417 0.39 -34.73 4.61
C PHE A 417 0.97 -34.72 6.03
N ALA A 418 1.37 -35.90 6.53
CA ALA A 418 2.12 -36.01 7.77
C ALA A 418 3.62 -35.70 7.53
N LEU A 419 4.25 -35.00 8.47
CA LEU A 419 5.65 -34.58 8.37
C LEU A 419 6.38 -34.74 9.73
N ALA A 420 7.09 -35.85 9.88
CA ALA A 420 7.91 -36.16 11.05
C ALA A 420 9.22 -35.32 11.07
N PRO A 421 9.90 -35.17 12.23
CA PRO A 421 11.15 -34.41 12.34
C PRO A 421 12.21 -34.89 11.34
N GLY A 422 12.82 -33.95 10.61
CA GLY A 422 13.80 -34.21 9.55
C GLY A 422 13.22 -34.63 8.19
N GLN A 423 11.95 -35.03 8.12
CA GLN A 423 11.28 -35.42 6.87
C GLN A 423 11.04 -34.19 5.96
N SER A 424 11.04 -34.42 4.65
CA SER A 424 10.63 -33.43 3.65
C SER A 424 9.62 -34.00 2.65
N VAL A 425 8.75 -33.13 2.13
CA VAL A 425 7.79 -33.41 1.04
C VAL A 425 7.91 -32.28 0.01
N THR A 426 8.09 -32.65 -1.26
CA THR A 426 8.15 -31.70 -2.39
C THR A 426 6.91 -31.82 -3.25
N LEU A 427 6.23 -30.70 -3.49
CA LEU A 427 5.01 -30.59 -4.29
C LEU A 427 5.26 -29.70 -5.51
N LYS A 428 4.69 -30.08 -6.65
CA LYS A 428 4.80 -29.31 -7.89
C LYS A 428 3.56 -28.45 -8.11
N TYR A 429 3.78 -27.23 -8.57
CA TYR A 429 2.77 -26.22 -8.81
C TYR A 429 2.91 -25.62 -10.21
N ARG A 430 1.80 -25.18 -10.78
CA ARG A 430 1.72 -24.51 -12.08
C ARG A 430 0.79 -23.32 -11.94
N MET A 431 1.34 -22.12 -12.14
CA MET A 431 0.62 -20.85 -12.11
C MET A 431 0.46 -20.31 -13.52
N LYS A 432 -0.68 -19.69 -13.82
CA LYS A 432 -0.93 -18.91 -15.03
C LYS A 432 -1.46 -17.55 -14.61
N LEU A 433 -0.89 -16.47 -15.12
CA LEU A 433 -1.41 -15.11 -14.91
C LEU A 433 -2.17 -14.66 -16.16
N THR A 434 -3.00 -13.64 -15.99
CA THR A 434 -3.93 -13.08 -16.98
C THR A 434 -3.68 -11.58 -17.12
N LYS A 435 -4.07 -10.98 -18.25
CA LYS A 435 -3.90 -9.54 -18.49
C LYS A 435 -4.67 -8.62 -17.52
N GLU A 436 -5.52 -9.19 -16.65
CA GLU A 436 -6.19 -8.48 -15.55
C GLU A 436 -5.29 -8.36 -14.30
N ASP A 437 -4.24 -9.19 -14.20
CA ASP A 437 -3.23 -9.14 -13.13
C ASP A 437 -2.24 -7.99 -13.30
N GLY A 438 -1.92 -7.60 -14.54
CA GLY A 438 -1.09 -6.44 -14.86
C GLY A 438 0.42 -6.62 -14.57
N ALA A 439 1.21 -5.58 -14.88
CA ALA A 439 2.65 -5.60 -14.65
C ALA A 439 3.01 -5.03 -13.25
N GLY A 440 3.92 -5.70 -12.52
CA GLY A 440 4.31 -5.29 -11.17
C GLY A 440 5.23 -6.30 -10.46
N VAL A 441 5.34 -6.23 -9.13
CA VAL A 441 6.06 -7.23 -8.31
C VAL A 441 5.09 -7.96 -7.39
N MET A 442 4.76 -9.19 -7.77
CA MET A 442 3.86 -10.08 -7.06
C MET A 442 4.66 -11.01 -6.16
N PRO A 443 4.38 -11.13 -4.85
CA PRO A 443 4.95 -12.20 -4.04
C PRO A 443 4.18 -13.49 -4.29
N VAL A 444 4.90 -14.59 -4.45
CA VAL A 444 4.35 -15.95 -4.27
C VAL A 444 4.77 -16.43 -2.89
N THR A 445 3.79 -16.49 -1.98
CA THR A 445 3.97 -16.87 -0.57
C THR A 445 3.52 -18.32 -0.39
N ALA A 446 4.46 -19.20 -0.02
CA ALA A 446 4.19 -20.58 0.35
C ALA A 446 4.11 -20.70 1.88
N GLU A 447 3.08 -21.39 2.39
CA GLU A 447 2.79 -21.55 3.82
C GLU A 447 2.56 -23.02 4.17
N ALA A 448 3.03 -23.43 5.34
CA ALA A 448 2.71 -24.71 5.97
C ALA A 448 1.68 -24.46 7.06
N LEU A 449 0.43 -24.89 6.85
CA LEU A 449 -0.66 -24.70 7.81
C LEU A 449 -0.89 -25.98 8.62
N SER A 450 -0.62 -25.93 9.93
CA SER A 450 -1.01 -26.99 10.88
C SER A 450 -2.42 -26.73 11.38
N ILE A 451 -3.24 -27.76 11.52
CA ILE A 451 -4.59 -27.66 12.10
C ILE A 451 -4.60 -28.50 13.38
N PRO A 452 -4.55 -27.88 14.58
CA PRO A 452 -4.78 -28.57 15.84
C PRO A 452 -6.22 -29.12 15.87
N ALA A 453 -6.43 -30.27 16.53
CA ALA A 453 -7.72 -30.97 16.51
C ALA A 453 -8.94 -30.08 16.85
N ASP A 454 -8.77 -29.20 17.83
CA ASP A 454 -9.80 -28.28 18.34
C ASP A 454 -9.47 -26.79 18.03
N GLY A 455 -8.54 -26.51 17.12
CA GLY A 455 -7.97 -25.18 16.90
C GLY A 455 -8.20 -24.56 15.51
N PRO A 456 -7.95 -23.25 15.36
CA PRO A 456 -7.80 -22.62 14.04
C PRO A 456 -6.52 -23.13 13.36
N ALA A 457 -6.43 -22.96 12.03
CA ALA A 457 -5.18 -23.22 11.32
C ALA A 457 -4.07 -22.25 11.80
N VAL A 458 -2.88 -22.77 12.05
CA VAL A 458 -1.70 -22.03 12.49
C VAL A 458 -0.57 -22.22 11.48
N THR A 459 0.02 -21.13 11.03
CA THR A 459 1.21 -21.18 10.17
C THR A 459 2.42 -21.68 10.97
N VAL A 460 2.97 -22.82 10.53
CA VAL A 460 4.13 -23.51 11.11
C VAL A 460 5.33 -23.54 10.14
N GLY A 461 5.32 -22.63 9.17
CA GLY A 461 6.37 -22.39 8.20
C GLY A 461 5.86 -21.45 7.11
N GLN A 462 6.69 -20.51 6.66
CA GLN A 462 6.36 -19.58 5.57
C GLN A 462 7.62 -19.23 4.77
N HIS A 463 7.49 -19.08 3.45
CA HIS A 463 8.53 -18.55 2.58
C HIS A 463 7.91 -17.78 1.41
N THR A 464 8.47 -16.63 1.05
CA THR A 464 7.91 -15.72 0.04
C THR A 464 8.94 -15.38 -1.03
N VAL A 465 8.58 -15.60 -2.30
CA VAL A 465 9.41 -15.28 -3.47
C VAL A 465 8.77 -14.13 -4.27
N PRO A 466 9.34 -12.91 -4.30
CA PRO A 466 8.83 -11.82 -5.12
C PRO A 466 9.23 -12.01 -6.59
N VAL A 467 8.25 -12.20 -7.46
CA VAL A 467 8.40 -12.34 -8.93
C VAL A 467 7.92 -11.08 -9.63
N ARG A 468 8.47 -10.76 -10.81
CA ARG A 468 8.09 -9.58 -11.59
C ARG A 468 7.12 -9.98 -12.70
N VAL A 469 5.89 -9.53 -12.63
CA VAL A 469 4.89 -9.79 -13.66
C VAL A 469 5.10 -8.81 -14.82
N THR A 470 5.10 -9.31 -16.05
CA THR A 470 5.38 -8.54 -17.27
C THR A 470 4.22 -8.60 -18.26
N ALA A 471 3.74 -7.42 -18.65
CA ALA A 471 2.65 -7.28 -19.61
C ALA A 471 3.07 -7.70 -21.03
N LYS A 472 2.17 -8.40 -21.73
CA LYS A 472 2.28 -8.79 -23.15
C LYS A 472 0.96 -8.59 -23.91
#